data_AF-A0A9P5TAM9-F1
#
_entry.id   AF-A0A9P5TAM9-F1
#
_cell.length_a   1.000
_cell.length_b   1.000
_cell.length_c   1.000
_cell.angle_alpha   90.00
_cell.angle_beta   90.00
_cell.angle_gamma   90.00
#
_symmetry.space_group_name_H-M   'P 1'
#
loop_
_entity.id
_entity.type
_entity.pdbx_description
1 polymer ?
#
loop_
_entity_poly.entity_id
_entity_poly.type
_entity_poly.pdbx_seq_one_letter_code
_entity_poly.pdbx_strand_id
1 'polypeptide(L)'
;MARRAAPPHSGPAYYTPAHLARSGGPNGGALVDPNESAWSRFLRTQVFAPDKLPGNVNIVAGVGLFVTGIVVVRRWGEMFVPV
;
A
#
# COMPACT_ATOMS: atom_id res chain seq x y z
N MET A 1 -33.02 -33.04 24.32
CA MET A 1 -32.12 -32.01 23.74
C MET A 1 -30.68 -32.49 23.89
N ALA A 2 -30.09 -33.00 22.82
CA ALA A 2 -28.73 -33.55 22.83
C ALA A 2 -27.70 -32.42 22.94
N ARG A 3 -26.86 -32.48 23.98
CA ARG A 3 -25.74 -31.56 24.19
C ARG A 3 -24.71 -31.86 23.09
N ARG A 4 -24.65 -31.05 22.04
CA ARG A 4 -23.62 -31.13 20.99
C ARG A 4 -22.27 -30.83 21.64
N ALA A 5 -21.57 -31.86 22.10
CA ALA A 5 -20.21 -31.73 22.60
C ALA A 5 -19.29 -31.30 21.45
N ALA A 6 -18.38 -30.36 21.72
CA ALA A 6 -17.35 -29.97 20.75
C ALA A 6 -16.41 -31.16 20.46
N PRO A 7 -15.89 -31.29 19.23
CA PRO A 7 -14.99 -32.39 18.86
C PRO A 7 -13.75 -32.48 19.78
N PRO A 8 -13.29 -33.70 20.13
CA PRO A 8 -12.03 -33.88 20.84
C PRO A 8 -10.87 -33.22 20.05
N HIS A 9 -10.02 -32.44 20.71
CA HIS A 9 -8.97 -31.54 20.15
C HIS A 9 -9.40 -30.14 19.66
N SER A 10 -10.57 -29.61 20.06
CA SER A 10 -10.84 -28.17 19.92
C SER A 10 -9.96 -27.35 20.88
N GLY A 11 -8.72 -27.07 20.47
CA GLY A 11 -7.81 -26.15 21.16
C GLY A 11 -8.46 -24.77 21.37
N PRO A 12 -7.88 -23.93 22.24
CA PRO A 12 -8.49 -22.66 22.65
C PRO A 12 -8.86 -21.80 21.43
N ALA A 13 -10.12 -21.35 21.39
CA ALA A 13 -10.80 -20.73 20.25
C ALA A 13 -10.30 -19.33 19.85
N TYR A 14 -9.05 -18.99 20.16
CA TYR A 14 -8.43 -17.72 19.77
C TYR A 14 -7.88 -17.75 18.34
N TYR A 15 -7.69 -18.92 17.75
CA TYR A 15 -7.26 -19.08 16.35
C TYR A 15 -8.41 -19.64 15.51
N THR A 16 -9.36 -18.79 15.13
CA THR A 16 -10.24 -19.10 13.98
C THR A 16 -9.53 -18.71 12.69
N PRO A 17 -9.54 -19.56 11.64
CA PRO A 17 -8.97 -19.24 10.33
C PRO A 17 -9.54 -17.94 9.71
N ALA A 18 -10.67 -17.44 10.21
CA ALA A 18 -11.21 -16.14 9.85
C ALA A 18 -10.30 -14.95 10.27
N HIS A 19 -9.53 -15.08 11.36
CA HIS A 19 -8.57 -14.05 11.78
C HIS A 19 -7.31 -14.04 10.91
N LEU A 20 -6.81 -15.22 10.53
CA LEU A 20 -5.68 -15.37 9.60
C LEU A 20 -6.03 -14.88 8.18
N ALA A 21 -7.29 -15.06 7.76
CA ALA A 21 -7.78 -14.52 6.49
C ALA A 21 -7.89 -12.98 6.48
N ARG A 22 -8.03 -12.34 7.66
CA ARG A 22 -8.14 -10.88 7.78
C ARG A 22 -6.79 -10.18 7.92
N SER A 23 -5.75 -10.87 8.40
CA SER A 23 -4.49 -10.21 8.83
C SER A 23 -3.25 -10.49 7.98
N GLY A 24 -3.34 -11.05 6.77
CA GLY A 24 -2.16 -11.08 5.88
C GLY A 24 -2.01 -12.27 4.95
N GLY A 25 -3.07 -12.69 4.25
CA GLY A 25 -2.89 -13.52 3.06
C GLY A 25 -2.33 -12.69 1.90
N PRO A 26 -1.58 -13.29 0.94
CA PRO A 26 -1.08 -12.60 -0.25
C PRO A 26 -2.18 -12.01 -1.16
N ASN A 27 -3.45 -12.39 -0.92
CA ASN A 27 -4.66 -11.84 -1.52
C ASN A 27 -5.61 -11.21 -0.48
N GLY A 28 -5.07 -10.74 0.64
CA GLY A 28 -5.81 -9.99 1.66
C GLY A 28 -6.20 -8.64 1.10
N GLY A 29 -7.29 -8.61 0.33
CA GLY A 29 -7.85 -7.40 -0.23
C GLY A 29 -7.95 -6.36 0.86
N ALA A 30 -7.09 -5.34 0.77
CA ALA A 30 -7.14 -4.17 1.63
C ALA A 30 -8.60 -3.72 1.64
N LEU A 31 -9.21 -3.82 2.82
CA LEU A 31 -10.59 -3.42 3.11
C LEU A 31 -10.81 -2.11 2.34
N VAL A 32 -11.60 -2.18 1.25
CA VAL A 32 -11.88 -1.00 0.44
C VAL A 32 -12.73 -0.12 1.32
N ASP A 33 -12.10 0.88 1.93
CA ASP A 33 -12.80 1.82 2.79
C ASP A 33 -13.69 2.68 1.87
N PRO A 34 -15.04 2.63 2.03
CA PRO A 34 -15.94 3.43 1.21
C PRO A 34 -15.76 4.94 1.43
N ASN A 35 -15.08 5.37 2.49
CA ASN A 35 -14.68 6.76 2.73
C ASN A 35 -13.29 7.11 2.17
N GLU A 36 -12.66 6.21 1.41
CA GLU A 36 -11.35 6.46 0.82
C GLU A 36 -11.43 7.59 -0.23
N SER A 37 -10.57 8.60 -0.09
CA SER A 37 -10.49 9.68 -1.06
C SER A 37 -10.00 9.16 -2.42
N ALA A 38 -10.47 9.76 -3.52
CA ALA A 38 -10.06 9.38 -4.87
C ALA A 38 -8.53 9.40 -5.05
N TRP A 39 -7.84 10.28 -4.32
CA TRP A 39 -6.38 10.35 -4.26
C TRP A 39 -5.75 9.14 -3.57
N SER A 40 -6.25 8.75 -2.40
CA SER A 40 -5.77 7.54 -1.70
C SER A 40 -6.00 6.29 -2.55
N ARG A 41 -7.17 6.18 -3.17
CA ARG A 41 -7.50 5.07 -4.08
C ARG A 41 -6.55 5.03 -5.29
N PHE A 42 -6.20 6.19 -5.85
CA PHE A 42 -5.21 6.29 -6.93
C PHE A 42 -3.82 5.85 -6.48
N LEU A 43 -3.33 6.30 -5.32
CA LEU A 43 -2.04 5.86 -4.80
C LEU A 43 -2.01 4.35 -4.56
N ARG A 44 -3.05 3.77 -3.97
CA ARG A 44 -3.18 2.32 -3.78
C ARG A 44 -3.19 1.56 -5.11
N THR A 45 -3.95 2.02 -6.10
CA THR A 45 -4.20 1.25 -7.34
C THR A 45 -3.13 1.45 -8.41
N GLN A 46 -2.53 2.64 -8.46
CA GLN A 46 -1.56 2.98 -9.49
C GLN A 46 -0.15 3.00 -8.89
N VAL A 47 0.09 3.65 -7.76
CA VAL A 47 1.47 3.78 -7.26
C VAL A 47 1.95 2.53 -6.53
N PHE A 48 1.13 1.97 -5.63
CA PHE A 48 1.53 0.90 -4.73
C PHE A 48 0.94 -0.48 -5.08
N ALA A 49 0.20 -0.61 -6.19
CA ALA A 49 -0.39 -1.89 -6.57
C ALA A 49 0.69 -2.90 -7.00
N PRO A 50 0.73 -4.12 -6.41
CA PRO A 50 1.81 -5.08 -6.59
C PRO A 50 2.08 -5.45 -8.06
N ASP A 51 1.04 -5.51 -8.89
CA ASP A 51 1.15 -5.86 -10.32
C ASP A 51 1.72 -4.74 -11.20
N LYS A 52 1.80 -3.50 -10.68
CA LYS A 52 2.25 -2.31 -11.40
C LYS A 52 3.43 -1.61 -10.73
N LEU A 53 3.92 -2.13 -9.60
CA LEU A 53 5.03 -1.58 -8.83
C LEU A 53 6.28 -1.28 -9.67
N PRO A 54 6.81 -2.20 -10.51
CA PRO A 54 8.07 -1.95 -11.21
C PRO A 54 8.00 -0.79 -12.21
N GLY A 55 6.85 -0.62 -12.87
CA GLY A 55 6.64 0.44 -13.86
C GLY A 55 6.28 1.79 -13.21
N ASN A 56 5.36 1.78 -12.25
CA ASN A 56 4.81 3.01 -11.70
C ASN A 56 5.75 3.67 -10.68
N VAL A 57 6.61 2.91 -10.00
CA VAL A 57 7.69 3.48 -9.17
C VAL A 57 8.67 4.29 -10.03
N ASN A 58 9.02 3.82 -11.22
CA ASN A 58 9.90 4.57 -12.13
C ASN A 58 9.25 5.88 -12.60
N ILE A 59 7.93 5.89 -12.83
CA ILE A 59 7.19 7.11 -13.19
C ILE A 59 7.20 8.10 -12.03
N VAL A 60 6.91 7.66 -10.80
CA VAL A 60 6.95 8.51 -9.62
C VAL A 60 8.35 9.04 -9.36
N ALA A 61 9.38 8.19 -9.47
CA ALA A 61 10.76 8.59 -9.35
C ALA A 61 11.15 9.61 -10.43
N GLY A 62 10.76 9.39 -11.69
CA GLY A 62 11.02 10.30 -12.81
C GLY A 62 10.36 11.66 -12.62
N VAL A 63 9.07 11.70 -12.24
CA VAL A 63 8.34 12.93 -11.93
C VAL A 63 8.97 13.64 -10.73
N GLY A 64 9.34 12.90 -9.68
CA GLY A 64 9.98 13.44 -8.49
C GLY A 64 11.33 14.07 -8.79
N LEU A 65 12.19 13.39 -9.55
CA LEU A 65 13.49 13.90 -9.97
C LEU A 65 13.34 15.15 -10.85
N PHE A 66 12.36 15.16 -11.77
CA PHE A 66 12.10 16.31 -12.64
C PHE A 66 11.71 17.55 -11.84
N VAL A 67 10.72 17.43 -10.94
CA VAL A 67 10.28 18.54 -10.09
C VAL A 67 11.40 19.01 -9.17
N THR A 68 12.16 18.08 -8.58
CA THR A 68 13.29 18.40 -7.71
C THR A 68 14.37 19.17 -8.48
N GLY A 69 14.71 18.74 -9.70
CA GLY A 69 15.66 19.44 -10.57
C GLY A 69 15.24 20.88 -10.86
N ILE A 70 13.95 21.12 -11.15
CA ILE A 70 13.42 22.47 -11.33
C ILE A 70 13.62 23.32 -10.08
N VAL A 71 13.30 22.79 -8.90
CA VAL A 71 13.46 23.52 -7.63
C VAL A 71 14.93 23.84 -7.37
N VAL A 72 15.82 22.87 -7.58
CA VAL A 72 17.28 23.05 -7.44
C VAL A 72 17.78 24.17 -8.33
N VAL A 73 17.47 24.14 -9.63
CA VAL A 73 17.91 25.17 -10.58
C VAL A 73 17.28 26.52 -10.26
N ARG A 74 16.01 26.57 -9.85
CA ARG A 74 15.37 27.84 -9.49
C ARG A 74 15.92 28.47 -8.21
N ARG A 75 16.40 27.66 -7.26
CA ARG A 75 16.90 28.16 -5.97
C ARG A 75 18.40 28.43 -5.99
N TRP A 76 19.15 27.65 -6.74
CA TRP A 76 20.60 27.64 -6.69
C TRP A 76 21.25 27.82 -8.06
N GLY A 77 20.47 28.06 -9.12
CA GLY A 77 20.94 28.28 -10.48
C GLY A 77 22.02 29.36 -10.58
N GLU A 78 21.85 30.47 -9.86
CA GLU A 78 22.81 31.57 -9.84
C GLU A 78 24.17 31.18 -9.26
N MET A 79 24.23 30.21 -8.35
CA MET A 79 25.51 29.70 -7.82
C MET A 79 26.27 28.82 -8.81
N PHE A 80 25.60 28.30 -9.84
CA PHE A 80 26.24 27.48 -10.89
C PHE A 80 26.76 28.31 -12.06
N VAL A 81 26.43 29.60 -12.13
CA VAL A 81 26.96 30.52 -13.13
C VAL A 81 28.21 31.20 -12.54
N PRO A 82 29.41 30.90 -13.03
CA PRO A 82 30.59 31.67 -12.64
C PRO A 82 30.44 33.09 -13.19
N VAL A 83 30.62 34.08 -12.31
CA VAL A 83 30.74 35.50 -12.64
C VAL A 83 32.16 35.84 -13.09
#